data_AF-A0A8T4PG89-F1
#
_entry.id   AF-A0A8T4PG89-F1
#
_cell.length_a   1.000
_cell.length_b   1.000
_cell.length_c   1.000
_cell.angle_alpha   90.00
_cell.angle_beta   90.00
_cell.angle_gamma   90.00
#
_symmetry.space_group_name_H-M   'P 1'
#
loop_
_entity.id
_entity.type
_entity.pdbx_description
1 polymer ?
#
loop_
_entity_poly.entity_id
_entity_poly.type
_entity_poly.pdbx_seq_one_letter_code
_entity_poly.pdbx_strand_id
1 'polypeptide(L)'
;MVVVEDSGLFIEALNDFPGTCSAYIHKRIGLKGIIKLMKGIKNRNCTYKSAVAYCEPNKKAVSFLGEEKGKVAESIKGSFGFGHDPIFIPEGSNKTYGEMENYKELKKFRRRAVLKLRDCLLKKKRL
;
A
#
# COMPACT_ATOMS: atom_id res chain seq x y z
N MET A 1 -1.01 -11.23 23.20
CA MET A 1 -0.83 -11.34 21.74
C MET A 1 -0.58 -9.95 21.19
N VAL A 2 0.13 -9.82 20.08
CA VAL A 2 0.41 -8.52 19.43
C VAL A 2 0.11 -8.64 17.94
N VAL A 3 -0.49 -7.58 17.38
CA VAL A 3 -0.69 -7.38 15.94
C VAL A 3 -0.06 -6.05 15.56
N VAL A 4 0.76 -6.05 14.52
CA VAL A 4 1.33 -4.84 13.91
C VAL A 4 1.09 -4.85 12.40
N GLU A 5 1.01 -3.68 11.79
CA GLU A 5 0.89 -3.51 10.34
C GLU A 5 1.92 -2.48 9.86
N ASP A 6 2.52 -2.76 8.71
CA ASP A 6 3.31 -1.80 7.96
C ASP A 6 2.93 -1.86 6.48
N SER A 7 3.01 -0.72 5.80
CA SER A 7 2.60 -0.60 4.40
C SER A 7 3.39 0.45 3.62
N GLY A 8 3.55 0.20 2.33
CA GLY A 8 4.33 1.06 1.44
C GLY A 8 3.91 0.98 -0.01
N LEU A 9 4.30 2.01 -0.77
CA LEU A 9 4.20 2.07 -2.21
C LEU A 9 5.56 1.68 -2.81
N PHE A 10 5.54 0.73 -3.74
CA PHE A 10 6.72 0.19 -4.41
C PHE A 10 6.62 0.52 -5.90
N ILE A 11 7.46 1.41 -6.41
CA ILE A 11 7.42 1.86 -7.80
C ILE A 11 8.49 1.12 -8.58
N GLU A 12 8.06 0.33 -9.58
CA GLU A 12 8.92 -0.61 -10.29
C GLU A 12 10.11 0.11 -10.97
N ALA A 13 9.83 1.22 -11.65
CA ALA A 13 10.85 2.00 -12.36
C ALA A 13 11.82 2.76 -11.43
N LEU A 14 11.54 2.84 -10.13
CA LEU A 14 12.43 3.44 -9.14
C LEU A 14 13.10 2.36 -8.27
N ASN A 15 13.21 1.13 -8.75
CA ASN A 15 13.75 -0.01 -7.99
C ASN A 15 13.04 -0.15 -6.63
N ASP A 16 11.70 -0.17 -6.67
CA ASP A 16 10.83 -0.32 -5.51
C ASP A 16 10.84 0.85 -4.50
N PHE A 17 11.58 1.93 -4.75
CA PHE A 17 11.49 3.17 -3.98
C PHE A 17 10.09 3.80 -4.13
N PRO A 18 9.47 4.38 -3.07
CA PRO A 18 9.99 4.57 -1.72
C PRO A 18 9.89 3.37 -0.77
N GLY A 19 9.15 2.33 -1.14
CA GLY A 19 9.04 1.08 -0.40
C GLY A 19 8.57 1.26 1.05
N THR A 20 9.20 0.58 1.99
CA THR A 20 8.92 0.67 3.44
C THR A 20 9.18 2.07 4.01
N CYS A 21 9.99 2.90 3.37
CA CYS A 21 10.23 4.28 3.76
C CYS A 21 9.15 5.25 3.24
N SER A 22 8.02 4.76 2.71
CA SER A 22 6.95 5.57 2.11
C SER A 22 6.54 6.78 2.95
N ALA A 23 6.28 6.60 4.24
CA ALA A 23 5.88 7.71 5.12
C ALA A 23 6.98 8.76 5.28
N TYR A 24 8.24 8.33 5.41
CA TYR A 24 9.39 9.21 5.54
C TYR A 24 9.63 10.01 4.24
N ILE A 25 9.63 9.33 3.09
CA ILE A 25 9.82 9.97 1.79
C ILE A 25 8.68 10.95 1.48
N HIS A 26 7.43 10.59 1.79
CA HIS A 26 6.31 11.51 1.64
C HIS A 26 6.50 12.79 2.46
N LYS A 27 6.99 12.69 3.71
CA LYS A 27 7.30 13.88 4.53
C LYS A 27 8.44 14.73 3.97
N ARG A 28 9.44 14.13 3.30
CA ARG A 28 10.64 14.83 2.83
C ARG A 28 10.48 15.47 1.46
N ILE A 29 9.93 14.75 0.49
CA ILE A 29 9.83 15.23 -0.90
C ILE A 29 8.38 15.36 -1.38
N GLY A 30 7.42 14.84 -0.62
CA GLY A 30 6.00 14.89 -0.95
C GLY A 30 5.64 14.19 -2.26
N LEU A 31 4.38 14.34 -2.66
CA LEU A 31 3.87 13.85 -3.93
C LEU A 31 4.61 14.46 -5.12
N LYS A 32 4.94 15.76 -5.05
CA LYS A 32 5.67 16.49 -6.09
C LYS A 32 7.05 15.87 -6.34
N GLY A 33 7.73 15.42 -5.28
CA GLY A 33 9.01 14.73 -5.39
C GLY A 33 8.91 13.43 -6.18
N ILE A 34 7.92 12.57 -5.86
CA ILE A 34 7.68 11.32 -6.59
C ILE A 34 7.32 11.60 -8.06
N ILE A 35 6.42 12.55 -8.34
CA ILE A 35 6.07 12.92 -9.72
C ILE A 35 7.30 13.43 -10.48
N LYS A 36 8.16 14.23 -9.84
CA LYS A 36 9.42 14.71 -10.44
C LYS A 36 10.38 13.56 -10.77
N LEU A 37 10.56 12.60 -9.85
CA LEU A 37 11.38 11.40 -10.08
C LEU A 37 10.85 10.56 -11.24
N MET A 38 9.53 10.54 -11.42
CA MET A 38 8.86 9.79 -12.47
C MET A 38 8.70 10.56 -13.80
N LYS A 39 9.28 11.76 -13.94
CA LYS A 39 9.14 12.57 -15.16
C LYS A 39 9.86 11.89 -16.33
N GLY A 40 9.15 11.71 -17.46
CA GLY A 40 9.70 11.08 -18.67
C GLY A 40 9.80 9.55 -18.60
N ILE A 41 9.50 8.94 -17.45
CA ILE A 41 9.50 7.49 -17.29
C ILE A 41 8.19 6.89 -17.82
N LYS A 42 8.30 6.03 -18.84
CA LYS A 42 7.16 5.33 -19.46
C LYS A 42 6.59 4.21 -18.58
N ASN A 43 7.45 3.44 -17.90
CA ASN A 43 6.99 2.42 -16.96
C ASN A 43 6.50 3.09 -15.67
N ARG A 44 5.19 3.08 -15.45
CA ARG A 44 4.58 3.69 -14.26
C ARG A 44 4.03 2.67 -13.29
N ASN A 45 4.32 1.38 -13.49
CA ASN A 45 3.82 0.32 -12.64
C ASN A 45 4.28 0.53 -11.19
N CYS A 46 3.36 0.31 -10.27
CA CYS A 46 3.64 0.33 -8.84
C CYS A 46 2.69 -0.62 -8.10
N THR A 47 3.06 -0.99 -6.89
CA THR A 47 2.27 -1.86 -6.04
C THR A 47 2.18 -1.27 -4.64
N TYR A 48 0.97 -1.12 -4.11
CA TYR A 48 0.80 -0.95 -2.68
C TYR A 48 0.90 -2.31 -2.00
N LYS A 49 1.74 -2.42 -0.97
CA LYS A 49 1.87 -3.63 -0.14
C LYS A 49 1.55 -3.29 1.32
N SER A 50 0.90 -4.21 2.01
CA SER A 50 0.63 -4.17 3.45
C SER A 50 0.99 -5.52 4.04
N ALA A 51 1.82 -5.50 5.08
CA ALA A 51 2.21 -6.67 5.84
C ALA A 51 1.61 -6.56 7.24
N VAL A 52 0.76 -7.53 7.60
CA VAL A 52 0.25 -7.67 8.97
C VAL A 52 1.05 -8.77 9.65
N ALA A 53 1.73 -8.46 10.75
CA ALA A 53 2.44 -9.44 11.56
C ALA A 53 1.68 -9.72 12.86
N TYR A 54 1.60 -10.99 13.22
CA TYR A 54 0.90 -11.49 14.41
C TYR A 54 1.83 -12.36 15.25
N CYS A 55 1.83 -12.13 16.56
CA CYS A 55 2.64 -12.87 17.52
C CYS A 55 1.85 -13.24 18.79
N GLU A 56 1.95 -14.50 19.20
CA GLU A 56 1.46 -15.01 20.47
C GLU A 56 2.63 -15.16 21.45
N PRO A 57 2.38 -15.11 22.78
CA PRO A 57 3.41 -15.43 23.75
C PRO A 57 4.07 -16.78 23.43
N ASN A 58 5.40 -16.82 23.48
CA ASN A 58 6.21 -18.02 23.26
C ASN A 58 6.05 -18.69 21.87
N LYS A 59 5.55 -17.97 20.86
CA LYS A 59 5.48 -18.44 19.47
C LYS A 59 6.24 -17.52 18.53
N LYS A 60 6.70 -18.06 17.39
CA LYS A 60 7.26 -17.25 16.31
C LYS A 60 6.17 -16.37 15.70
N ALA A 61 6.55 -15.15 15.30
CA ALA A 61 5.67 -14.27 14.57
C ALA A 61 5.35 -14.84 13.18
N VAL A 62 4.13 -14.61 12.70
CA VAL A 62 3.69 -14.95 11.35
C VAL A 62 3.21 -13.68 10.66
N SER A 63 3.60 -13.51 9.40
CA SER A 63 3.27 -12.33 8.61
C SER A 63 2.35 -12.67 7.45
N PHE A 64 1.44 -11.75 7.14
CA PHE A 64 0.44 -11.89 6.08
C PHE A 64 0.54 -10.69 5.14
N LEU A 65 0.86 -10.95 3.88
CA LEU A 65 1.03 -9.92 2.86
C LEU A 65 -0.27 -9.72 2.07
N GLY A 66 -0.68 -8.47 1.91
CA GLY A 66 -1.71 -8.06 0.98
C GLY A 66 -1.14 -7.03 0.02
N GLU A 67 -1.49 -7.15 -1.26
CA GLU A 67 -0.92 -6.32 -2.33
C GLU A 67 -2.02 -5.82 -3.25
N GLU A 68 -1.78 -4.69 -3.90
CA GLU A 68 -2.63 -4.11 -4.92
C GLU A 68 -1.78 -3.40 -5.97
N LYS A 69 -1.85 -3.91 -7.19
CA LYS A 69 -1.15 -3.36 -8.35
C LYS A 69 -1.85 -2.12 -8.84
N GLY A 70 -1.07 -1.23 -9.45
CA GLY A 70 -1.57 0.00 -10.02
C GLY A 70 -0.49 0.73 -10.82
N LYS A 71 -0.76 1.99 -11.10
CA LYS A 71 0.15 2.89 -11.81
C LYS A 71 0.32 4.20 -11.06
N VAL A 72 1.51 4.79 -11.13
CA VAL A 72 1.75 6.15 -10.69
C VAL A 72 1.13 7.10 -11.70
N ALA A 73 0.27 8.01 -11.25
CA ALA A 73 -0.31 9.05 -12.09
C ALA A 73 0.75 9.97 -12.70
N GLU A 74 0.41 10.67 -13.78
CA GLU A 74 1.29 11.69 -14.38
C GLU A 74 1.28 13.01 -13.59
N SER A 75 0.18 13.28 -12.89
CA SER A 75 -0.01 14.45 -12.05
C SER A 75 -0.76 14.06 -10.78
N ILE A 76 -0.67 14.93 -9.76
CA ILE A 76 -1.41 14.78 -8.51
C ILE A 76 -2.89 15.03 -8.80
N LYS A 77 -3.77 14.10 -8.41
CA LYS A 77 -5.22 14.25 -8.61
C LYS A 77 -5.99 13.94 -7.34
N GLY A 78 -6.98 14.79 -7.06
CA GLY A 78 -7.86 14.68 -5.91
C GLY A 78 -7.20 15.01 -4.56
N SER A 79 -8.02 15.02 -3.51
CA SER A 79 -7.66 15.45 -2.15
C SER A 79 -8.07 14.46 -1.06
N PHE A 80 -8.77 13.38 -1.43
CA PHE A 80 -9.08 12.30 -0.50
C PHE A 80 -7.83 11.45 -0.22
N GLY A 81 -7.94 10.54 0.74
CA GLY A 81 -6.83 9.67 1.07
C GLY A 81 -5.75 10.30 1.94
N PHE A 82 -4.58 9.68 1.95
CA PHE A 82 -3.38 10.11 2.63
C PHE A 82 -2.12 9.59 1.92
N GLY A 83 -0.96 10.17 2.23
CA GLY A 83 0.32 9.72 1.68
C GLY A 83 0.33 9.79 0.16
N HIS A 84 0.54 8.65 -0.51
CA HIS A 84 0.64 8.56 -1.98
C HIS A 84 -0.68 8.28 -2.69
N ASP A 85 -1.82 8.27 -1.98
CA ASP A 85 -3.14 8.02 -2.59
C ASP A 85 -3.47 8.94 -3.78
N PRO A 86 -3.15 10.26 -3.78
CA PRO A 86 -3.44 11.14 -4.91
C PRO A 86 -2.57 10.93 -6.16
N ILE A 87 -1.64 9.97 -6.13
CA ILE A 87 -0.82 9.59 -7.29
C ILE A 87 -0.89 8.09 -7.60
N PHE A 88 -1.68 7.31 -6.86
CA PHE A 88 -1.83 5.88 -7.10
C PHE A 88 -3.15 5.58 -7.80
N ILE A 89 -3.07 5.04 -9.01
CA ILE A 89 -4.22 4.58 -9.81
C ILE A 89 -4.29 3.06 -9.66
N PRO A 90 -5.26 2.49 -8.93
CA PRO A 90 -5.41 1.04 -8.81
C PRO A 90 -5.73 0.41 -10.17
N GLU A 91 -5.27 -0.83 -10.37
CA GLU A 91 -5.59 -1.60 -11.56
C GLU A 91 -7.12 -1.69 -11.79
N GLY A 92 -7.54 -1.46 -13.04
CA GLY A 92 -8.96 -1.41 -13.42
C GLY A 92 -9.65 -0.06 -13.17
N SER A 93 -8.92 0.99 -12.77
CA SER A 93 -9.44 2.35 -12.58
C SER A 93 -8.70 3.36 -13.46
N ASN A 94 -9.37 4.48 -13.77
CA ASN A 94 -8.77 5.68 -14.36
C ASN A 94 -8.61 6.84 -13.35
N LYS A 95 -9.08 6.63 -12.12
CA LYS A 95 -9.01 7.59 -11.01
C LYS A 95 -7.96 7.14 -10.02
N THR A 96 -7.24 8.11 -9.46
CA THR A 96 -6.39 7.90 -8.28
C THR A 96 -7.25 7.63 -7.05
N TYR A 97 -6.66 7.07 -5.99
CA TYR A 97 -7.36 7.02 -4.70
C TYR A 97 -7.67 8.42 -4.15
N GLY A 98 -6.87 9.44 -4.49
CA GLY A 98 -7.17 10.83 -4.12
C GLY A 98 -8.47 11.38 -4.70
N GLU A 99 -8.97 10.80 -5.79
CA GLU A 99 -10.22 11.19 -6.45
C GLU A 99 -11.44 10.39 -5.97
N MET A 100 -11.28 9.50 -5.00
CA MET A 100 -12.33 8.58 -4.53
C MET A 100 -12.69 8.88 -3.07
N GLU A 101 -13.91 9.33 -2.82
CA GLU A 101 -14.38 9.61 -1.45
C GLU A 101 -14.38 8.34 -0.58
N ASN A 102 -14.78 7.21 -1.16
CA ASN A 102 -14.78 5.89 -0.51
C ASN A 102 -13.41 5.18 -0.57
N TYR A 103 -12.30 5.90 -0.74
CA TYR A 103 -10.96 5.31 -0.90
C TYR A 103 -10.61 4.26 0.18
N LYS A 104 -11.07 4.45 1.43
CA LYS A 104 -10.75 3.53 2.55
C LYS A 104 -11.27 2.12 2.28
N GLU A 105 -12.46 2.01 1.71
CA GLU A 105 -13.09 0.72 1.35
C GLU A 105 -12.41 0.08 0.14
N LEU A 106 -11.78 0.90 -0.70
CA LEU A 106 -11.13 0.49 -1.94
C LEU A 106 -9.68 0.03 -1.76
N LYS A 107 -9.07 0.21 -0.58
CA LYS A 107 -7.70 -0.25 -0.27
C LYS A 107 -7.65 -1.76 -0.05
N LYS A 108 -7.80 -2.53 -1.14
CA LYS A 108 -7.86 -4.00 -1.15
C LYS A 108 -6.59 -4.61 -0.57
N PHE A 109 -5.42 -3.98 -0.75
CA PHE A 109 -4.16 -4.51 -0.19
C PHE A 109 -4.20 -4.68 1.33
N ARG A 110 -4.61 -3.66 2.10
CA ARG A 110 -4.75 -3.78 3.57
C ARG A 110 -5.80 -4.80 3.96
N ARG A 111 -6.96 -4.76 3.29
CA ARG A 111 -8.04 -5.73 3.53
C ARG A 111 -7.57 -7.17 3.30
N ARG A 112 -6.82 -7.43 2.23
CA ARG A 112 -6.26 -8.76 1.92
C ARG A 112 -5.32 -9.25 3.02
N ALA A 113 -4.44 -8.40 3.55
CA ALA A 113 -3.53 -8.76 4.63
C ALA A 113 -4.30 -9.17 5.90
N VAL A 114 -5.29 -8.36 6.30
CA VAL A 114 -6.13 -8.62 7.48
C VAL A 114 -7.00 -9.86 7.32
N LEU A 115 -7.58 -10.10 6.14
CA LEU A 115 -8.37 -11.30 5.87
C LEU A 115 -7.54 -12.58 5.99
N LYS A 116 -6.28 -12.55 5.52
CA LYS A 116 -5.36 -13.69 5.69
C LYS A 116 -5.07 -13.97 7.17
N LEU A 117 -4.87 -12.93 7.99
CA LEU A 117 -4.76 -13.09 9.44
C LEU A 117 -6.04 -13.70 10.04
N ARG A 118 -7.22 -13.16 9.70
CA ARG A 118 -8.52 -13.69 10.14
C ARG A 118 -8.64 -15.18 9.86
N ASP A 119 -8.33 -15.60 8.64
CA ASP A 119 -8.45 -17.00 8.22
C ASP A 119 -7.49 -17.91 9.00
N CYS A 120 -6.28 -17.43 9.31
CA CYS A 120 -5.34 -18.13 10.18
C CYS A 120 -5.92 -18.32 11.59
N LEU A 121 -6.49 -17.27 12.18
CA LEU A 121 -7.06 -17.32 13.53
C LEU A 121 -8.32 -18.21 13.60
N LEU A 122 -9.18 -18.17 12.58
CA LEU A 122 -10.37 -19.02 12.52
C LEU A 122 -10.01 -20.50 12.39
N LYS A 123 -8.96 -20.85 11.64
CA LYS A 123 -8.46 -22.23 11.56
C LYS A 123 -7.94 -22.72 12.91
N LYS A 124 -7.24 -21.86 13.67
CA LYS A 124 -6.74 -22.20 15.01
C LYS A 124 -7.85 -22.45 16.04
N LYS A 125 -8.98 -21.72 15.98
CA LYS A 125 -10.11 -21.91 16.91
C LYS A 125 -10.91 -23.20 16.70
N ARG A 126 -10.72 -23.86 15.55
CA ARG A 126 -11.41 -25.12 15.20
C ARG A 126 -10.59 -26.37 15.61
N LEU A 127 -9.41 -26.16 16.16
CA LEU A 127 -8.51 -27.16 16.73
C LEU A 127 -8.53 -27.01 18.25
#